data_AF-A0A2N5LKI8-F1
#
_entry.id   AF-A0A2N5LKI8-F1
#
_cell.length_a   1.000
_cell.length_b   1.000
_cell.length_c   1.000
_cell.angle_alpha   90.00
_cell.angle_beta   90.00
_cell.angle_gamma   90.00
#
_symmetry.space_group_name_H-M   'P 1'
#
loop_
_entity.id
_entity.type
_entity.pdbx_description
1 polymer ?
#
loop_
_entity_poly.entity_id
_entity_poly.type
_entity_poly.pdbx_seq_one_letter_code
_entity_poly.pdbx_strand_id
1 'polypeptide(L)'
;MTLLAKPSFLKGKIRVALWTTVALASLCTSLTNAAPIYKVVDEQTGQVTFTDRPQDYEQQAGKQVSQMAITTGDETSRSTSLNTTTNSSTSRQSSNASQTVTATESPAINTKVTTPVNYQLVITEPSEERAYRRPVQNIDVNVQIKPALQAGDSARIYFDDKEVAQGLSASIATVDVLPGAHTIKAVIQSENGQTLEQITRTVYVIQNTTTLQDNKRKAAQLLAYQKLAWYQKLMLKLRQQEVAQSQ
;
A
#
# COMPACT_ATOMS: atom_id res chain seq x y z
N MET A 1 -58.27 -23.87 12.58
CA MET A 1 -58.12 -25.22 13.16
C MET A 1 -56.63 -25.57 13.22
N THR A 2 -56.21 -26.18 14.34
CA THR A 2 -54.99 -26.99 14.57
C THR A 2 -53.61 -26.30 14.40
N LEU A 3 -53.03 -25.79 15.49
CA LEU A 3 -52.02 -26.40 16.41
C LEU A 3 -50.59 -26.36 15.84
N LEU A 4 -49.80 -25.30 16.05
CA LEU A 4 -48.89 -25.05 17.20
C LEU A 4 -48.31 -26.31 17.89
N ALA A 5 -47.01 -26.55 17.70
CA ALA A 5 -46.22 -27.47 18.51
C ALA A 5 -44.86 -26.84 18.90
N LYS A 6 -44.70 -26.58 20.19
CA LYS A 6 -43.45 -26.50 20.96
C LYS A 6 -43.59 -27.55 22.08
N PRO A 7 -42.51 -28.26 22.45
CA PRO A 7 -41.89 -28.02 23.77
C PRO A 7 -40.35 -28.30 23.72
N SER A 8 -39.48 -28.11 24.71
CA SER A 8 -39.57 -27.78 26.13
C SER A 8 -38.19 -27.31 26.64
N PHE A 9 -38.27 -26.42 27.62
CA PHE A 9 -37.38 -26.06 28.71
C PHE A 9 -36.27 -27.05 29.13
N LEU A 10 -35.06 -26.49 29.34
CA LEU A 10 -34.12 -26.93 30.36
C LEU A 10 -33.73 -25.73 31.22
N LYS A 11 -34.11 -25.81 32.51
CA LYS A 11 -33.78 -24.88 33.59
C LYS A 11 -32.37 -25.16 34.08
N GLY A 12 -31.50 -24.15 34.08
CA GLY A 12 -30.23 -24.16 34.79
C GLY A 12 -30.05 -22.84 35.53
N LYS A 13 -30.16 -22.87 36.86
CA LYS A 13 -29.87 -21.73 37.74
C LYS A 13 -28.36 -21.59 37.85
N ILE A 14 -27.79 -20.51 37.32
CA ILE A 14 -26.40 -20.12 37.62
C ILE A 14 -26.43 -18.72 38.23
N ARG A 15 -25.81 -18.64 39.40
CA ARG A 15 -25.83 -17.49 40.30
C ARG A 15 -25.04 -16.32 39.70
N VAL A 16 -25.66 -15.15 39.68
CA VAL A 16 -25.00 -13.87 39.38
C VAL A 16 -24.11 -13.54 40.57
N ALA A 17 -22.80 -13.68 40.38
CA ALA A 17 -21.80 -13.13 41.30
C ALA A 17 -21.39 -11.75 40.78
N LEU A 18 -21.76 -10.74 41.56
CA LEU A 18 -21.40 -9.34 41.42
C LEU A 18 -19.89 -9.17 41.65
N TRP A 19 -19.13 -8.79 40.61
CA TRP A 19 -17.75 -8.31 40.75
C TRP A 19 -17.68 -6.88 40.22
N THR A 20 -17.57 -5.92 41.13
CA THR A 20 -17.24 -4.53 40.85
C THR A 20 -15.74 -4.41 40.63
N THR A 21 -15.30 -4.21 39.38
CA THR A 21 -13.94 -3.74 39.09
C THR A 21 -14.01 -2.33 38.52
N VAL A 22 -13.53 -1.38 39.32
CA VAL A 22 -13.21 -0.01 38.90
C VAL A 22 -12.08 -0.09 37.87
N ALA A 23 -12.38 0.22 36.60
CA ALA A 23 -11.38 0.41 35.56
C ALA A 23 -11.18 1.91 35.36
N LEU A 24 -10.05 2.42 35.83
CA LEU A 24 -9.59 3.78 35.55
C LEU A 24 -9.21 3.84 34.07
N ALA A 25 -10.06 4.46 33.24
CA ALA A 25 -9.79 4.68 31.83
C ALA A 25 -8.68 5.74 31.69
N SER A 26 -7.43 5.30 31.73
CA SER A 26 -6.29 6.10 31.29
C SER A 26 -6.38 6.24 29.77
N LEU A 27 -6.96 7.36 29.32
CA LEU A 27 -6.87 7.83 27.94
C LEU A 27 -5.41 8.18 27.62
N CYS A 28 -4.62 7.19 27.25
CA CYS A 28 -3.35 7.44 26.57
C CYS A 28 -3.66 7.78 25.11
N THR A 29 -3.67 9.06 24.78
CA THR A 29 -3.63 9.53 23.39
C THR A 29 -2.28 9.13 22.80
N SER A 30 -2.27 8.21 21.85
CA SER A 30 -1.09 7.89 21.06
C SER A 30 -0.64 9.14 20.29
N LEU A 31 0.53 9.67 20.64
CA LEU A 31 1.23 10.69 19.85
C LEU A 31 1.67 10.04 18.53
N THR A 32 0.87 10.20 17.49
CA THR A 32 1.21 9.79 16.12
C THR A 32 2.29 10.74 15.60
N ASN A 33 3.54 10.27 15.50
CA ASN A 33 4.58 10.98 14.75
C ASN A 33 4.36 10.72 13.26
N ALA A 34 4.04 11.76 12.48
CA ALA A 34 3.95 11.66 11.03
C ALA A 34 5.36 11.58 10.42
N ALA A 35 5.53 10.75 9.37
CA ALA A 35 6.79 10.63 8.64
C ALA A 35 7.17 11.98 7.98
N PRO A 36 8.49 12.29 7.82
CA PRO A 36 8.93 13.53 7.20
C PRO A 36 8.45 13.62 5.74
N ILE A 37 7.90 14.77 5.36
CA ILE A 37 7.46 15.05 3.98
C ILE A 37 8.61 15.75 3.24
N TYR A 38 8.92 15.28 2.04
CA TYR A 38 9.97 15.84 1.18
C TYR A 38 9.35 16.61 0.02
N LYS A 39 9.98 17.72 -0.35
CA LYS A 39 9.67 18.51 -1.54
C LYS A 39 10.69 18.19 -2.62
N VAL A 40 10.22 17.70 -3.75
CA VAL A 40 11.02 17.50 -4.97
C VAL A 40 10.75 18.66 -5.92
N VAL A 41 11.82 19.32 -6.35
CA VAL A 41 11.78 20.35 -7.40
C VAL A 41 12.44 19.79 -8.64
N ASP A 42 11.70 19.78 -9.74
CA ASP A 42 12.24 19.49 -11.06
C ASP A 42 12.89 20.75 -11.63
N GLU A 43 14.20 20.72 -11.85
CA GLU A 43 14.94 21.86 -12.41
C GLU A 43 14.59 22.11 -13.88
N GLN A 44 14.15 21.09 -14.62
CA GLN A 44 13.86 21.21 -16.05
C GLN A 44 12.47 21.81 -16.31
N THR A 45 11.51 21.51 -15.44
CA THR A 45 10.10 21.91 -15.63
C THR A 45 9.61 22.91 -14.59
N GLY A 46 10.35 23.11 -13.49
CA GLY A 46 9.93 23.92 -12.34
C GLY A 46 8.81 23.28 -11.51
N GLN A 47 8.42 22.03 -11.80
CA GLN A 47 7.33 21.34 -11.12
C GLN A 47 7.74 20.96 -9.68
N VAL A 48 6.83 21.21 -8.72
CA VAL A 48 6.99 20.83 -7.32
C VAL A 48 6.12 19.63 -7.01
N THR A 49 6.70 18.57 -6.44
CA THR A 49 6.00 17.38 -5.96
C THR A 49 6.33 17.12 -4.49
N PHE A 50 5.33 16.85 -3.66
CA PHE A 50 5.53 16.43 -2.27
C PHE A 50 5.48 14.90 -2.20
N THR A 51 6.51 14.28 -1.64
CA THR A 51 6.66 12.82 -1.56
C THR A 51 7.10 12.42 -0.16
N ASP A 52 6.63 11.28 0.31
CA ASP A 52 7.16 10.58 1.49
C ASP A 52 8.34 9.65 1.13
N ARG A 53 8.63 9.48 -0.18
CA ARG A 53 9.70 8.63 -0.74
C ARG A 53 10.74 9.45 -1.49
N PRO A 54 11.77 9.99 -0.81
CA PRO A 54 12.82 10.78 -1.47
C PRO A 54 13.71 9.91 -2.39
N GLN A 55 13.90 8.64 -2.05
CA GLN A 55 14.81 7.70 -2.73
C GLN A 55 14.49 7.50 -4.22
N ASP A 56 13.21 7.56 -4.60
CA ASP A 56 12.76 7.40 -5.99
C ASP A 56 13.21 8.57 -6.89
N TYR A 57 13.52 9.73 -6.30
CA TYR A 57 13.86 10.97 -6.98
C TYR A 57 15.33 11.36 -6.84
N GLU A 58 16.02 10.92 -5.77
CA GLU A 58 17.46 11.17 -5.57
C GLU A 58 18.33 10.56 -6.69
N GLN A 59 17.85 9.51 -7.35
CA GLN A 59 18.55 8.84 -8.44
C GLN A 59 18.28 9.48 -9.82
N GLN A 60 17.41 10.49 -9.90
CA GLN A 60 17.00 11.13 -11.15
C GLN A 60 17.78 12.43 -11.40
N ALA A 61 18.44 12.52 -12.55
CA ALA A 61 19.20 13.72 -12.91
C ALA A 61 18.28 14.96 -13.02
N GLY A 62 18.66 16.06 -12.38
CA GLY A 62 17.93 17.34 -12.42
C GLY A 62 16.76 17.46 -11.44
N LYS A 63 16.65 16.56 -10.45
CA LYS A 63 15.70 16.70 -9.34
C LYS A 63 16.45 17.11 -8.07
N GLN A 64 15.97 18.16 -7.38
CA GLN A 64 16.43 18.50 -6.03
C GLN A 64 15.41 18.07 -5.00
N VAL A 65 15.86 17.34 -3.98
CA VAL A 65 15.03 16.87 -2.87
C VAL A 65 15.37 17.69 -1.62
N SER A 66 14.36 18.30 -1.00
CA SER A 66 14.52 19.08 0.23
C SER A 66 13.50 18.62 1.28
N GLN A 67 13.97 18.30 2.48
CA GLN A 67 13.12 17.87 3.59
C GLN A 67 12.31 19.05 4.13
N MET A 68 11.00 18.85 4.32
CA MET A 68 10.16 19.82 4.99
C MET A 68 9.88 19.41 6.43
N ALA A 69 10.24 20.29 7.38
CA ALA A 69 9.82 20.16 8.75
C ALA A 69 8.40 20.72 8.90
N ILE A 70 7.39 19.86 8.78
CA ILE A 70 5.99 20.23 9.08
C ILE A 70 5.64 19.63 10.42
N THR A 71 5.54 20.49 11.43
CA THR A 71 4.98 20.12 12.73
C THR A 71 3.47 20.31 12.65
N THR A 72 2.70 19.22 12.81
CA THR A 72 1.25 19.34 13.02
C THR A 72 1.03 19.86 14.44
N GLY A 73 0.92 21.18 14.57
CA GLY A 73 0.52 21.86 15.80
C GLY A 73 -0.74 22.66 15.53
N ASP A 74 -1.63 22.73 16.53
CA ASP A 74 -2.81 23.60 16.48
C ASP A 74 -2.39 25.02 16.04
N GLU A 75 -3.04 25.50 14.98
CA GLU A 75 -2.89 26.81 14.38
C GLU A 75 -2.80 27.90 15.45
N THR A 76 -1.66 28.59 15.56
CA THR A 76 -1.57 30.03 15.81
C THR A 76 -0.12 30.52 15.66
N SER A 77 0.04 31.46 14.72
CA SER A 77 1.13 32.46 14.59
C SER A 77 2.33 32.16 13.66
N ARG A 78 2.23 32.84 12.50
CA ARG A 78 3.15 33.90 12.02
C ARG A 78 4.53 33.47 11.53
N SER A 79 4.65 33.56 10.21
CA SER A 79 5.86 33.46 9.38
C SER A 79 7.05 34.24 9.95
N THR A 80 8.22 33.60 10.01
CA THR A 80 9.51 34.30 9.85
C THR A 80 10.43 33.41 9.02
N SER A 81 10.62 33.82 7.78
CA SER A 81 11.65 33.30 6.87
C SER A 81 13.01 33.83 7.34
N LEU A 82 13.90 32.95 7.78
CA LEU A 82 15.33 33.25 7.83
C LEU A 82 16.04 32.41 6.77
N ASN A 83 16.31 33.04 5.63
CA ASN A 83 17.37 32.63 4.72
C ASN A 83 18.71 32.96 5.39
N THR A 84 19.64 32.01 5.43
CA THR A 84 21.06 32.34 5.64
C THR A 84 21.91 31.50 4.70
N THR A 85 22.27 32.13 3.59
CA THR A 85 23.38 31.76 2.71
C THR A 85 24.66 32.36 3.31
N THR A 86 25.71 31.55 3.55
CA THR A 86 27.08 31.90 3.14
C THR A 86 28.08 30.77 3.41
N ASN A 87 28.77 30.36 2.34
CA ASN A 87 30.07 29.71 2.35
C ASN A 87 31.15 30.70 2.81
N SER A 88 32.15 30.24 3.58
CA SER A 88 33.59 30.46 3.29
C SER A 88 34.51 30.02 4.45
N SER A 89 35.47 29.16 4.06
CA SER A 89 36.89 29.07 4.48
C SER A 89 37.34 29.40 5.92
N THR A 90 37.81 28.35 6.58
CA THR A 90 39.11 28.21 7.28
C THR A 90 39.87 29.47 7.70
N SER A 91 39.99 29.68 9.02
CA SER A 91 41.29 29.92 9.67
C SER A 91 41.23 29.73 11.20
N ARG A 92 42.23 28.96 11.69
CA ARG A 92 42.99 29.03 12.96
C ARG A 92 42.37 29.77 14.16
N GLN A 93 42.31 29.09 15.31
CA GLN A 93 43.37 29.10 16.35
C GLN A 93 42.81 28.69 17.73
N SER A 94 43.57 27.83 18.39
CA SER A 94 43.38 27.19 19.69
C SER A 94 43.32 28.14 20.89
N SER A 95 42.65 27.69 21.96
CA SER A 95 43.20 27.80 23.33
C SER A 95 42.64 26.69 24.24
N ASN A 96 43.57 25.98 24.87
CA ASN A 96 43.35 24.97 25.90
C ASN A 96 42.87 25.61 27.21
N ALA A 97 42.02 24.89 27.94
CA ALA A 97 42.12 24.80 29.40
C ALA A 97 41.62 23.41 29.84
N SER A 98 42.51 22.67 30.50
CA SER A 98 42.28 21.36 31.11
C SER A 98 41.82 21.47 32.56
N GLN A 99 41.32 20.34 33.07
CA GLN A 99 41.17 19.87 34.46
C GLN A 99 39.78 20.07 35.09
N THR A 100 38.93 19.03 35.19
CA THR A 100 38.96 17.78 36.00
C THR A 100 38.62 18.02 37.48
N VAL A 101 37.42 17.62 37.94
CA VAL A 101 37.23 16.60 39.01
C VAL A 101 35.77 16.13 39.16
N THR A 102 35.68 14.80 39.10
CA THR A 102 34.71 13.77 39.50
C THR A 102 33.85 14.00 40.77
N ALA A 103 32.55 13.68 40.70
CA ALA A 103 31.84 12.82 41.68
C ALA A 103 30.41 12.46 41.20
N THR A 104 30.20 11.17 40.97
CA THR A 104 28.99 10.37 41.16
C THR A 104 27.61 11.05 41.08
N GLU A 105 26.96 10.93 39.92
CA GLU A 105 25.55 10.55 39.87
C GLU A 105 25.24 9.88 38.54
N SER A 106 24.64 8.71 38.63
CA SER A 106 24.03 7.99 37.51
C SER A 106 22.80 8.75 37.05
N PRO A 107 22.66 9.00 35.74
CA PRO A 107 21.38 8.80 35.10
C PRO A 107 21.54 7.65 34.12
N ALA A 108 20.78 6.60 34.43
CA ALA A 108 20.52 5.45 33.59
C ALA A 108 20.53 5.83 32.11
N ILE A 109 21.47 5.23 31.38
CA ILE A 109 21.31 5.02 29.95
C ILE A 109 20.02 4.23 29.85
N ASN A 110 18.91 4.91 29.51
CA ASN A 110 17.70 4.26 29.04
C ASN A 110 18.03 3.67 27.68
N THR A 111 18.87 2.63 27.67
CA THR A 111 18.90 1.62 26.64
C THR A 111 17.51 1.04 26.70
N LYS A 112 16.60 1.60 25.88
CA LYS A 112 15.34 0.96 25.53
C LYS A 112 15.76 -0.40 25.00
N VAL A 113 15.71 -1.40 25.87
CA VAL A 113 15.90 -2.79 25.51
C VAL A 113 14.71 -3.10 24.63
N THR A 114 14.88 -2.89 23.33
CA THR A 114 13.96 -3.31 22.29
C THR A 114 13.96 -4.82 22.36
N THR A 115 13.04 -5.36 23.15
CA THR A 115 12.74 -6.79 23.11
C THR A 115 12.32 -7.12 21.68
N PRO A 116 12.85 -8.20 21.09
CA PRO A 116 12.50 -8.56 19.73
C PRO A 116 10.99 -8.83 19.68
N VAL A 117 10.27 -7.97 18.96
CA VAL A 117 8.83 -8.12 18.75
C VAL A 117 8.63 -9.19 17.70
N ASN A 118 7.88 -10.23 18.05
CA ASN A 118 7.50 -11.27 17.12
C ASN A 118 6.24 -10.82 16.36
N TYR A 119 6.39 -10.55 15.07
CA TYR A 119 5.28 -10.14 14.20
C TYR A 119 4.63 -11.35 13.53
N GLN A 120 3.30 -11.33 13.45
CA GLN A 120 2.51 -12.24 12.64
C GLN A 120 1.96 -11.46 11.45
N LEU A 121 2.32 -11.89 10.25
CA LEU A 121 1.84 -11.32 8.98
C LEU A 121 0.88 -12.28 8.28
N VAL A 122 -0.23 -11.74 7.78
CA VAL A 122 -1.18 -12.48 6.94
C VAL A 122 -1.60 -11.62 5.76
N ILE A 123 -1.44 -12.12 4.55
CA ILE A 123 -2.03 -11.50 3.35
C ILE A 123 -3.52 -11.85 3.35
N THR A 124 -4.37 -10.86 3.58
CA THR A 124 -5.84 -11.02 3.63
C THR A 124 -6.47 -10.91 2.25
N GLU A 125 -5.87 -10.11 1.36
CA GLU A 125 -6.22 -10.06 -0.05
C GLU A 125 -4.93 -10.04 -0.88
N PRO A 126 -4.78 -10.91 -1.91
CA PRO A 126 -5.65 -12.04 -2.20
C PRO A 126 -5.58 -13.13 -1.12
N SER A 127 -6.75 -13.59 -0.63
CA SER A 127 -6.83 -14.57 0.47
C SER A 127 -6.27 -15.93 0.11
N GLU A 128 -6.31 -16.30 -1.17
CA GLU A 128 -5.73 -17.53 -1.75
C GLU A 128 -5.03 -17.21 -3.09
N GLU A 129 -4.37 -18.20 -3.67
CA GLU A 129 -3.81 -18.12 -5.01
C GLU A 129 -4.95 -17.93 -6.04
N ARG A 130 -4.87 -16.89 -6.87
CA ARG A 130 -5.91 -16.61 -7.87
C ARG A 130 -5.38 -15.96 -9.13
N ALA A 131 -6.18 -16.04 -10.18
CA ALA A 131 -5.89 -15.44 -11.47
C ALA A 131 -6.63 -14.11 -11.67
N TYR A 132 -5.97 -13.19 -12.35
CA TYR A 132 -6.45 -11.88 -12.74
C TYR A 132 -6.39 -11.71 -14.25
N ARG A 133 -7.33 -10.96 -14.82
CA ARG A 133 -7.46 -10.72 -16.26
C ARG A 133 -7.01 -9.31 -16.62
N ARG A 134 -6.08 -9.24 -17.56
CA ARG A 134 -5.66 -7.98 -18.19
C ARG A 134 -6.69 -7.47 -19.20
N PRO A 135 -6.75 -6.15 -19.46
CA PRO A 135 -6.14 -5.04 -18.71
C PRO A 135 -7.08 -4.45 -17.65
N VAL A 136 -8.27 -5.03 -17.47
CA VAL A 136 -9.39 -4.36 -16.79
C VAL A 136 -9.40 -4.55 -15.26
N GLN A 137 -8.61 -5.49 -14.74
CA GLN A 137 -8.59 -5.78 -13.31
C GLN A 137 -7.39 -5.16 -12.60
N ASN A 138 -7.54 -4.94 -11.29
CA ASN A 138 -6.46 -4.61 -10.38
C ASN A 138 -6.19 -5.80 -9.46
N ILE A 139 -4.93 -5.96 -9.07
CA ILE A 139 -4.51 -6.86 -8.01
C ILE A 139 -4.45 -6.02 -6.75
N ASP A 140 -5.53 -6.07 -5.97
CA ASP A 140 -5.57 -5.46 -4.66
C ASP A 140 -4.83 -6.36 -3.66
N VAL A 141 -3.95 -5.76 -2.88
CA VAL A 141 -3.15 -6.43 -1.87
C VAL A 141 -3.46 -5.78 -0.53
N ASN A 142 -3.86 -6.59 0.45
CA ASN A 142 -4.05 -6.17 1.83
C ASN A 142 -3.35 -7.15 2.77
N VAL A 143 -2.66 -6.59 3.75
CA VAL A 143 -1.86 -7.32 4.73
C VAL A 143 -2.34 -6.95 6.13
N GLN A 144 -2.53 -7.94 6.98
CA GLN A 144 -2.80 -7.75 8.38
C GLN A 144 -1.55 -8.09 9.19
N ILE A 145 -1.26 -7.27 10.20
CA ILE A 145 -0.13 -7.43 11.11
C ILE A 145 -0.62 -7.51 12.56
N LYS A 146 -0.02 -8.39 13.36
CA LYS A 146 -0.20 -8.46 14.82
C LYS A 146 1.15 -8.75 15.51
N PRO A 147 1.57 -8.00 16.55
CA PRO A 147 0.96 -6.77 17.07
C PRO A 147 1.08 -5.60 16.08
N ALA A 148 0.52 -4.44 16.41
CA ALA A 148 0.71 -3.23 15.60
C ALA A 148 2.21 -2.90 15.47
N LEU A 149 2.58 -2.34 14.32
CA LEU A 149 3.96 -2.00 13.98
C LEU A 149 4.55 -1.07 15.04
N GLN A 150 5.73 -1.44 15.58
CA GLN A 150 6.42 -0.61 16.55
C GLN A 150 7.06 0.61 15.88
N ALA A 151 7.26 1.67 16.67
CA ALA A 151 7.97 2.86 16.18
C ALA A 151 9.39 2.51 15.73
N GLY A 152 9.73 2.90 14.50
CA GLY A 152 11.01 2.60 13.83
C GLY A 152 10.91 1.47 12.81
N ASP A 153 9.97 0.53 12.98
CA ASP A 153 9.77 -0.57 12.03
C ASP A 153 8.91 -0.09 10.85
N SER A 154 9.12 -0.69 9.67
CA SER A 154 8.40 -0.37 8.45
C SER A 154 7.85 -1.63 7.76
N ALA A 155 6.68 -1.53 7.16
CA ALA A 155 6.10 -2.57 6.32
C ALA A 155 6.26 -2.18 4.84
N ARG A 156 6.63 -3.14 4.00
CA ARG A 156 6.77 -2.94 2.55
C ARG A 156 6.13 -4.10 1.80
N ILE A 157 5.51 -3.78 0.67
CA ILE A 157 4.93 -4.75 -0.26
C ILE A 157 5.72 -4.70 -1.55
N TYR A 158 6.14 -5.87 -2.00
CA TYR A 158 6.85 -6.11 -3.25
C TYR A 158 5.98 -6.94 -4.19
N PHE A 159 6.10 -6.67 -5.48
CA PHE A 159 5.55 -7.47 -6.56
C PHE A 159 6.70 -7.82 -7.52
N ASP A 160 7.03 -9.11 -7.65
CA ASP A 160 8.21 -9.61 -8.37
C ASP A 160 9.50 -8.86 -7.98
N ASP A 161 9.75 -8.78 -6.68
CA ASP A 161 10.90 -8.09 -6.06
C ASP A 161 10.97 -6.56 -6.27
N LYS A 162 9.99 -5.96 -6.96
CA LYS A 162 9.84 -4.51 -7.05
C LYS A 162 8.94 -3.98 -5.93
N GLU A 163 9.41 -2.99 -5.18
CA GLU A 163 8.58 -2.32 -4.16
C GLU A 163 7.40 -1.61 -4.84
N VAL A 164 6.18 -1.96 -4.43
CA VAL A 164 4.94 -1.35 -4.93
C VAL A 164 4.28 -0.45 -3.89
N ALA A 165 4.51 -0.70 -2.60
CA ALA A 165 3.99 0.14 -1.53
C ALA A 165 4.82 0.07 -0.25
N GLN A 166 4.84 1.18 0.47
CA GLN A 166 5.20 1.26 1.89
C GLN A 166 3.90 1.26 2.69
N GLY A 167 3.76 0.33 3.61
CA GLY A 167 2.54 0.07 4.36
C GLY A 167 2.02 -1.35 4.16
N LEU A 168 0.71 -1.50 4.42
CA LEU A 168 0.03 -2.81 4.48
C LEU A 168 -0.97 -3.03 3.34
N SER A 169 -1.05 -2.12 2.38
CA SER A 169 -1.96 -2.24 1.23
C SER A 169 -1.34 -1.71 -0.06
N ALA A 170 -1.70 -2.32 -1.19
CA ALA A 170 -1.29 -1.88 -2.53
C ALA A 170 -2.39 -2.20 -3.56
N SER A 171 -2.43 -1.48 -4.68
CA SER A 171 -3.25 -1.82 -5.85
C SER A 171 -2.37 -1.80 -7.09
N ILE A 172 -2.26 -2.94 -7.76
CA ILE A 172 -1.39 -3.11 -8.94
C ILE A 172 -2.29 -3.27 -10.16
N ALA A 173 -2.19 -2.37 -11.13
CA ALA A 173 -2.98 -2.44 -12.35
C ALA A 173 -2.47 -3.58 -13.25
N THR A 174 -3.35 -4.50 -13.66
CA THR A 174 -2.93 -5.64 -14.50
C THR A 174 -2.51 -5.22 -15.91
N VAL A 175 -2.83 -3.99 -16.34
CA VAL A 175 -2.38 -3.45 -17.63
C VAL A 175 -0.84 -3.38 -17.73
N ASP A 176 -0.17 -3.05 -16.62
CA ASP A 176 1.28 -2.84 -16.52
C ASP A 176 2.06 -4.12 -16.18
N VAL A 177 1.35 -5.25 -16.00
CA VAL A 177 1.92 -6.54 -15.62
C VAL A 177 1.92 -7.48 -16.82
N LEU A 178 3.01 -8.23 -17.02
CA LEU A 178 3.07 -9.25 -18.06
C LEU A 178 2.17 -10.45 -17.72
N PRO A 179 1.65 -11.21 -18.70
CA PRO A 179 0.94 -12.44 -18.39
C PRO A 179 1.89 -13.49 -17.81
N GLY A 180 1.49 -14.20 -16.76
CA GLY A 180 2.32 -15.20 -16.10
C GLY A 180 2.00 -15.40 -14.63
N ALA A 181 2.88 -16.13 -13.94
CA ALA A 181 2.88 -16.22 -12.49
C ALA A 181 3.68 -15.05 -11.90
N HIS A 182 3.17 -14.45 -10.85
CA HIS A 182 3.79 -13.33 -10.15
C HIS A 182 3.77 -13.58 -8.65
N THR A 183 4.74 -13.00 -7.94
CA THR A 183 4.87 -13.16 -6.49
C THR A 183 4.66 -11.83 -5.80
N ILE A 184 3.67 -11.79 -4.92
CA ILE A 184 3.49 -10.73 -3.92
C ILE A 184 4.31 -11.12 -2.70
N LYS A 185 5.10 -10.20 -2.17
CA LYS A 185 5.91 -10.39 -0.97
C LYS A 185 5.71 -9.23 -0.03
N ALA A 186 5.24 -9.49 1.19
CA ALA A 186 5.13 -8.48 2.24
C ALA A 186 6.24 -8.71 3.26
N VAL A 187 6.95 -7.63 3.62
CA VAL A 187 8.15 -7.68 4.47
C VAL A 187 8.03 -6.63 5.56
N ILE A 188 8.35 -7.01 6.80
CA ILE A 188 8.59 -6.07 7.90
C ILE A 188 10.09 -5.90 8.06
N GLN A 189 10.52 -4.64 8.08
CA GLN A 189 11.91 -4.26 8.28
C GLN A 189 12.04 -3.46 9.56
N SER A 190 13.11 -3.68 10.31
CA SER A 190 13.47 -2.82 11.44
C SER A 190 13.96 -1.45 10.95
N GLU A 191 14.13 -0.52 11.89
CA GLU A 191 14.74 0.80 11.63
C GLU A 191 16.11 0.70 10.93
N ASN A 192 16.85 -0.39 11.20
CA ASN A 192 18.16 -0.66 10.58
C ASN A 192 18.06 -1.39 9.23
N GLY A 193 16.85 -1.59 8.69
CA GLY A 193 16.60 -2.29 7.42
C GLY A 193 16.68 -3.81 7.50
N GLN A 194 16.79 -4.41 8.70
CA GLN A 194 16.81 -5.85 8.86
C GLN A 194 15.41 -6.44 8.71
N THR A 195 15.24 -7.47 7.88
CA THR A 195 13.96 -8.19 7.76
C THR A 195 13.63 -8.91 9.08
N LEU A 196 12.51 -8.54 9.68
CA LEU A 196 11.98 -9.13 10.90
C LEU A 196 11.00 -10.27 10.62
N GLU A 197 10.15 -10.11 9.60
CA GLU A 197 9.16 -11.11 9.18
C GLU A 197 8.83 -10.94 7.69
N GLN A 198 8.47 -12.02 7.01
CA GLN A 198 8.04 -11.97 5.61
C GLN A 198 7.01 -13.05 5.26
N ILE A 199 6.13 -12.74 4.30
CA ILE A 199 5.18 -13.70 3.73
C ILE A 199 5.06 -13.49 2.22
N THR A 200 4.82 -14.56 1.48
CA THR A 200 4.65 -14.53 0.03
C THR A 200 3.30 -15.08 -0.41
N ARG A 201 2.84 -14.61 -1.58
CA ARG A 201 1.65 -15.11 -2.25
C ARG A 201 1.81 -15.09 -3.76
N THR A 202 1.49 -16.19 -4.40
CA THR A 202 1.46 -16.30 -5.87
C THR A 202 0.13 -15.82 -6.40
N VAL A 203 0.17 -15.08 -7.51
CA VAL A 203 -0.99 -14.71 -8.32
C VAL A 203 -0.68 -14.94 -9.79
N TYR A 204 -1.71 -15.13 -10.59
CA TYR A 204 -1.56 -15.33 -12.03
C TYR A 204 -2.19 -14.18 -12.79
N VAL A 205 -1.53 -13.73 -13.85
CA VAL A 205 -2.05 -12.71 -14.75
C VAL A 205 -2.26 -13.35 -16.11
N ILE A 206 -3.50 -13.27 -16.60
CA ILE A 206 -3.92 -13.91 -17.85
C ILE A 206 -4.28 -12.83 -18.87
N GLN A 207 -3.79 -13.00 -20.10
CA GLN A 207 -4.18 -12.16 -21.23
C GLN A 207 -5.66 -12.36 -21.59
N ASN A 208 -6.37 -11.27 -21.88
CA ASN A 208 -7.70 -11.38 -22.45
C ASN A 208 -7.60 -11.67 -23.95
N THR A 209 -7.97 -12.89 -24.35
CA THR A 209 -7.97 -13.33 -25.75
C THR A 209 -9.32 -13.19 -26.44
N THR A 210 -10.38 -12.76 -25.73
CA THR A 210 -11.73 -12.71 -26.31
C THR A 210 -11.80 -11.71 -27.46
N THR A 211 -11.22 -10.53 -27.28
CA THR A 211 -11.19 -9.48 -28.30
C THR A 211 -10.48 -9.94 -29.58
N LEU A 212 -9.33 -10.63 -29.44
CA LEU A 212 -8.61 -11.19 -30.58
C LEU A 212 -9.42 -12.28 -31.30
N GLN A 213 -10.10 -13.15 -30.55
CA GLN A 213 -10.94 -14.19 -31.14
C GLN A 213 -12.17 -13.59 -31.85
N ASP A 214 -12.82 -12.60 -31.25
CA ASP A 214 -13.98 -11.91 -31.83
C ASP A 214 -13.61 -11.19 -33.12
N ASN A 215 -12.47 -10.49 -33.12
CA ASN A 215 -11.96 -9.83 -34.32
C ASN A 215 -11.65 -10.84 -35.43
N LYS A 216 -11.05 -12.00 -35.10
CA LYS A 216 -10.83 -13.09 -36.08
C LYS A 216 -12.15 -13.63 -36.63
N ARG A 217 -13.17 -13.84 -35.79
CA ARG A 217 -14.49 -14.32 -36.22
C ARG A 217 -15.19 -13.31 -37.13
N LYS A 218 -15.18 -12.02 -36.77
CA LYS A 218 -15.73 -10.94 -37.61
C LYS A 218 -15.00 -10.84 -38.94
N ALA A 219 -13.67 -10.91 -38.94
CA ALA A 219 -12.89 -10.90 -40.17
C ALA A 219 -13.21 -12.11 -41.06
N ALA A 220 -13.33 -13.31 -40.48
CA ALA A 220 -13.72 -14.52 -41.21
C ALA A 220 -15.15 -14.40 -41.79
N GLN A 221 -16.10 -13.85 -41.04
CA GLN A 221 -17.46 -13.57 -41.52
C GLN A 221 -17.47 -12.55 -42.66
N LEU A 222 -16.72 -11.46 -42.54
CA LEU A 222 -16.58 -10.45 -43.59
C LEU A 222 -15.94 -11.03 -44.85
N LEU A 223 -14.92 -11.87 -44.70
CA LEU A 223 -14.25 -12.54 -45.82
C LEU A 223 -15.17 -13.57 -46.48
N ALA A 224 -15.91 -14.35 -45.69
CA ALA A 224 -16.95 -15.25 -46.20
C ALA A 224 -18.03 -14.47 -46.95
N TYR A 225 -18.48 -13.34 -46.40
CA TYR A 225 -19.46 -12.46 -47.04
C TYR A 225 -18.93 -11.89 -48.36
N GLN A 226 -17.69 -11.41 -48.39
CA GLN A 226 -17.07 -10.88 -49.60
C GLN A 226 -17.03 -11.91 -50.74
N LYS A 227 -16.75 -13.17 -50.40
CA LYS A 227 -16.70 -14.31 -51.34
C LYS A 227 -18.06 -14.79 -51.86
N LEU A 228 -19.18 -14.39 -51.26
CA LEU A 228 -20.52 -14.77 -51.72
C LEU A 228 -20.85 -14.13 -53.08
N ALA A 229 -21.60 -14.88 -53.90
CA ALA A 229 -22.17 -14.36 -55.14
C ALA A 229 -23.25 -13.29 -54.86
N TRP A 230 -23.49 -12.39 -55.82
CA TRP A 230 -24.38 -11.23 -55.64
C TRP A 230 -25.80 -11.62 -55.20
N TYR A 231 -26.36 -12.71 -55.76
CA TYR A 231 -27.70 -13.17 -55.43
C TYR A 231 -27.79 -13.72 -53.99
N GLN A 232 -26.71 -14.33 -53.47
CA GLN A 232 -26.66 -14.83 -52.09
C GLN A 232 -26.62 -13.66 -51.09
N LYS A 233 -25.91 -12.58 -51.44
CA LYS A 233 -25.91 -11.33 -50.66
C LYS A 233 -27.31 -10.69 -50.62
N LEU A 234 -28.01 -10.69 -51.76
CA LEU A 234 -29.39 -10.19 -51.84
C LEU A 234 -30.35 -10.99 -50.95
N MET A 235 -30.29 -12.33 -51.01
CA MET A 235 -31.11 -13.20 -50.15
C MET A 235 -30.84 -12.98 -48.66
N LEU A 236 -29.58 -12.77 -48.27
CA LEU A 236 -29.21 -12.44 -46.89
C LEU A 236 -29.83 -11.11 -46.43
N LYS A 237 -29.83 -10.09 -47.29
CA LYS A 237 -30.42 -8.78 -47.00
C LYS A 237 -31.94 -8.86 -46.84
N LEU A 238 -32.63 -9.58 -47.72
CA LEU A 238 -34.07 -9.81 -47.63
C LEU A 238 -34.43 -10.52 -46.31
N ARG A 239 -33.67 -11.57 -45.94
CA ARG A 239 -33.86 -12.28 -44.66
C ARG A 239 -33.67 -11.37 -43.44
N GLN A 240 -32.69 -10.47 -43.46
CA GLN A 240 -32.48 -9.52 -42.37
C GLN A 240 -33.66 -8.55 -42.21
N GLN A 241 -34.26 -8.12 -43.33
CA GLN A 241 -35.40 -7.21 -43.33
C GLN A 241 -36.67 -7.86 -42.76
N GLU A 242 -36.91 -9.15 -43.07
CA GLU A 242 -38.03 -9.92 -42.52
C GLU A 242 -37.91 -10.08 -40.99
N VAL A 243 -36.72 -10.42 -40.49
CA VAL A 243 -36.48 -10.57 -39.04
C VAL A 243 -36.72 -9.24 -38.31
N ALA A 244 -36.28 -8.11 -38.89
CA ALA A 244 -36.48 -6.78 -38.31
C ALA A 244 -37.95 -6.33 -38.30
N GLN A 245 -38.81 -6.87 -39.16
CA GLN A 245 -40.25 -6.58 -39.17
C GLN A 245 -41.07 -7.50 -38.25
N SER A 246 -40.47 -8.57 -37.72
CA SER A 246 -41.11 -9.54 -36.83
C SER A 246 -40.88 -9.30 -35.33
N GLN A 247 -40.17 -8.23 -34.99
CA GLN A 247 -39.96 -7.74 -33.61
C GLN A 247 -40.76 -6.45 -33.39
#